data_AF-A0A1M2VRB8-F1
#
_entry.id   AF-A0A1M2VRB8-F1
#
_cell.length_a   1.000
_cell.length_b   1.000
_cell.length_c   1.000
_cell.angle_alpha   90.00
_cell.angle_beta   90.00
_cell.angle_gamma   90.00
#
_symmetry.space_group_name_H-M   'P 1'
#
loop_
_entity.id
_entity.type
_entity.pdbx_description
1 polymer ?
#
loop_
_entity_poly.entity_id
_entity_poly.type
_entity_poly.pdbx_seq_one_letter_code
_entity_poly.pdbx_strand_id
1 'polypeptide(L)'
;MGMQEDVLRFFMDRDQEGDAGASAEVVRRLDQYGPGRPQLYPLVLRFLTSTPALLAKHREDVRRVLRVIDEEKLMPPVSVVQVLSRNSVASVGLVKEWLMSRIKSAREEVDTDQKLIASYRTETEAKLRQVEELSDPDHPRVFHVTQCSACQGGLDLPAVHFMCNHSYHQRCLPQNETECPNCAREHGIIREIRRNNERLADQHELFLSEVREGGFDALSTGFSRGVLNLSRVEEAGSS
;
A
#
# COMPACT_ATOMS: atom_id res chain seq x y z
N MET A 1 -29.34 13.59 -0.02
CA MET A 1 -28.81 14.45 1.07
C MET A 1 -29.10 13.76 2.38
N GLY A 2 -28.10 13.67 3.25
CA GLY A 2 -28.13 12.73 4.37
C GLY A 2 -28.90 13.23 5.56
N MET A 3 -30.02 12.58 5.90
CA MET A 3 -30.83 12.83 7.11
C MET A 3 -29.99 13.04 8.40
N GLN A 4 -28.85 12.35 8.52
CA GLN A 4 -27.92 12.46 9.65
C GLN A 4 -27.15 13.79 9.71
N GLU A 5 -26.81 14.36 8.55
CA GLU A 5 -26.17 15.68 8.44
C GLU A 5 -27.17 16.78 8.82
N ASP A 6 -28.43 16.62 8.41
CA ASP A 6 -29.50 17.56 8.74
C ASP A 6 -29.82 17.56 10.24
N VAL A 7 -29.76 16.39 10.89
CA VAL A 7 -29.86 16.27 12.35
C VAL A 7 -28.72 17.00 13.06
N LEU A 8 -27.49 16.88 12.57
CA LEU A 8 -26.36 17.62 13.13
C LEU A 8 -26.52 19.14 12.94
N ARG A 9 -26.92 19.58 11.74
CA ARG A 9 -27.19 21.01 11.47
C ARG A 9 -28.29 21.57 12.37
N PHE A 10 -29.37 20.82 12.58
CA PHE A 10 -30.45 21.22 13.48
C PHE A 10 -29.96 21.53 14.90
N PHE A 11 -29.09 20.68 15.47
CA PHE A 11 -28.52 20.96 16.78
C PHE A 11 -27.47 22.08 16.75
N MET A 12 -26.75 22.28 15.66
CA MET A 12 -25.85 23.42 15.49
C MET A 12 -26.62 24.75 15.47
N ASP A 13 -27.78 24.80 14.81
CA ASP A 13 -28.65 25.98 14.76
C ASP A 13 -29.26 26.28 16.13
N ARG A 14 -29.68 25.26 16.88
CA ARG A 14 -30.18 25.42 18.27
C ARG A 14 -29.14 25.96 19.24
N ASP A 15 -27.87 25.61 19.06
CA ASP A 15 -26.78 26.19 19.86
C ASP A 15 -26.62 27.68 19.57
N GLN A 16 -26.80 28.12 18.32
CA GLN A 16 -26.82 29.54 17.95
C GLN A 16 -28.04 30.29 18.52
N GLU A 17 -29.17 29.60 18.69
CA GLU A 17 -30.37 30.13 19.35
C GLU A 17 -30.24 30.21 20.88
N GLY A 18 -29.14 29.69 21.46
CA GLY A 18 -28.81 29.82 22.88
C GLY A 18 -29.12 28.59 23.73
N ASP A 19 -29.37 27.42 23.13
CA ASP A 19 -29.55 26.17 23.87
C ASP A 19 -28.20 25.61 24.37
N ALA A 20 -27.95 25.75 25.68
CA ALA A 20 -26.72 25.32 26.32
C ALA A 20 -26.42 23.81 26.22
N GLY A 21 -27.43 22.98 25.91
CA GLY A 21 -27.30 21.53 25.74
C GLY A 21 -27.01 21.07 24.31
N ALA A 22 -27.24 21.92 23.32
CA ALA A 22 -27.24 21.53 21.91
C ALA A 22 -25.83 21.12 21.40
N SER A 23 -24.78 21.83 21.80
CA SER A 23 -23.39 21.48 21.49
C SER A 23 -22.95 20.10 21.99
N ALA A 24 -23.44 19.64 23.15
CA ALA A 24 -23.15 18.30 23.66
C ALA A 24 -23.89 17.20 22.87
N GLU A 25 -25.10 17.51 22.40
CA GLU A 25 -25.87 16.59 21.55
C GLU A 25 -25.22 16.44 20.17
N VAL A 26 -24.61 17.49 19.60
CA VAL A 26 -23.82 17.40 18.36
C VAL A 26 -22.70 16.37 18.48
N VAL A 27 -21.96 16.37 19.60
CA VAL A 27 -20.88 15.38 19.85
C VAL A 27 -21.46 13.97 20.00
N ARG A 28 -22.54 13.80 20.77
CA ARG A 28 -23.20 12.50 20.93
C ARG A 28 -23.68 11.91 19.59
N ARG A 29 -24.21 12.75 18.71
CA ARG A 29 -24.66 12.33 17.37
C ARG A 29 -23.48 12.07 16.44
N LEU A 30 -22.36 12.77 16.59
CA LEU A 30 -21.13 12.45 15.90
C LEU A 30 -20.60 11.07 16.32
N ASP A 31 -20.64 10.71 17.60
CA ASP A 31 -20.21 9.38 18.04
C ASP A 31 -21.12 8.27 17.49
N GLN A 32 -22.42 8.55 17.35
CA GLN A 32 -23.39 7.60 16.80
C GLN A 32 -23.27 7.40 15.28
N TYR A 33 -23.03 8.48 14.53
CA TYR A 33 -23.07 8.45 13.06
C TYR A 33 -21.68 8.55 12.40
N GLY A 34 -20.67 9.01 13.12
CA GLY A 34 -19.31 9.24 12.65
C GLY A 34 -18.65 8.01 12.03
N PRO A 35 -18.70 6.81 12.65
CA PRO A 35 -18.10 5.61 12.08
C PRO A 35 -18.69 5.20 10.73
N GLY A 36 -19.96 5.50 10.48
CA GLY A 36 -20.62 5.21 9.21
C GLY A 36 -20.47 6.31 8.16
N ARG A 37 -20.11 7.53 8.57
CA ARG A 37 -19.97 8.71 7.70
C ARG A 37 -18.85 9.64 8.17
N PRO A 38 -17.61 9.34 7.77
CA PRO A 38 -16.45 10.14 8.17
C PRO A 38 -16.52 11.62 7.74
N GLN A 39 -17.29 11.95 6.69
CA GLN A 39 -17.50 13.34 6.25
C GLN A 39 -18.16 14.26 7.29
N LEU A 40 -18.72 13.71 8.37
CA LEU A 40 -19.33 14.49 9.46
C LEU A 40 -18.27 15.11 10.38
N TYR A 41 -17.08 14.50 10.50
CA TYR A 41 -16.01 15.01 11.38
C TYR A 41 -15.51 16.41 10.98
N PRO A 42 -15.24 16.71 9.69
CA PRO A 42 -14.88 18.07 9.28
C PRO A 42 -15.98 19.12 9.54
N LEU A 43 -17.25 18.74 9.40
CA LEU A 43 -18.39 19.63 9.67
C LEU A 43 -18.46 19.97 11.16
N VAL A 44 -18.39 18.95 12.03
CA VAL A 44 -18.42 19.14 13.48
C VAL A 44 -17.17 19.88 13.97
N LEU A 45 -15.99 19.60 13.41
CA LEU A 45 -14.78 20.36 13.74
C LEU A 45 -14.97 21.86 13.50
N ARG A 46 -15.51 22.24 12.33
CA ARG A 46 -15.79 23.65 12.00
C ARG A 46 -16.77 24.29 12.98
N PHE A 47 -17.77 23.54 13.43
CA PHE A 47 -18.74 24.01 14.41
C PHE A 47 -18.12 24.18 15.81
N LEU A 48 -17.41 23.17 16.32
CA LEU A 48 -16.78 23.22 17.66
C LEU A 48 -15.70 24.31 17.76
N THR A 49 -15.09 24.70 16.63
CA THR A 49 -14.08 25.76 16.57
C THR A 49 -14.65 27.11 16.14
N SER A 50 -15.98 27.25 16.04
CA SER A 50 -16.62 28.49 15.58
C SER A 50 -16.56 29.63 16.60
N THR A 51 -16.68 29.33 17.90
CA THR A 51 -16.66 30.32 18.99
C THR A 51 -15.72 29.92 20.13
N PRO A 52 -15.15 30.88 20.88
CA PRO A 52 -14.20 30.56 21.97
C PRO A 52 -14.84 29.75 23.10
N ALA A 53 -16.13 30.00 23.37
CA ALA A 53 -16.90 29.30 24.38
C ALA A 53 -17.08 27.82 24.04
N LEU A 54 -17.39 27.50 22.78
CA LEU A 54 -17.54 26.11 22.32
C LEU A 54 -16.21 25.36 22.38
N LEU A 55 -15.11 25.96 21.95
CA LEU A 55 -13.81 25.31 22.03
C LEU A 55 -13.38 25.08 23.47
N ALA A 56 -13.60 26.04 24.37
CA ALA A 56 -13.27 25.88 25.78
C ALA A 56 -14.08 24.74 26.44
N LYS A 57 -15.36 24.62 26.09
CA LYS A 57 -16.26 23.58 26.59
C LYS A 57 -15.95 22.19 26.02
N HIS A 58 -15.54 22.11 24.76
CA HIS A 58 -15.36 20.86 24.01
C HIS A 58 -13.90 20.57 23.62
N ARG A 59 -12.93 21.03 24.44
CA ARG A 59 -11.49 20.91 24.14
C ARG A 59 -11.05 19.46 23.89
N GLU A 60 -11.52 18.53 24.70
CA GLU A 60 -11.18 17.11 24.57
C GLU A 60 -11.89 16.44 23.39
N ASP A 61 -13.11 16.89 23.06
CA ASP A 61 -13.84 16.40 21.89
C ASP A 61 -13.15 16.85 20.60
N VAL A 62 -12.65 18.09 20.55
CA VAL A 62 -11.84 18.57 19.41
C VAL A 62 -10.55 17.77 19.26
N ARG A 63 -9.87 17.42 20.36
CA ARG A 63 -8.68 16.54 20.32
C ARG A 63 -9.01 15.17 19.73
N ARG A 64 -10.15 14.59 20.13
CA ARG A 64 -10.64 13.30 19.62
C ARG A 64 -10.96 13.39 18.13
N VAL A 65 -11.71 14.42 17.72
CA VAL A 65 -12.09 14.65 16.32
C VAL A 65 -10.85 14.85 15.44
N LEU A 66 -9.86 15.62 15.89
CA LEU A 66 -8.60 15.81 15.16
C LEU A 66 -7.81 14.50 14.99
N ARG A 67 -7.89 13.57 15.96
CA ARG A 67 -7.26 12.25 15.86
C ARG A 67 -7.95 11.39 14.80
N VAL A 68 -9.28 11.29 14.84
CA VAL A 68 -10.04 10.50 13.85
C VAL A 68 -9.83 11.05 12.44
N ILE A 69 -9.81 12.38 12.29
CA ILE A 69 -9.52 13.03 11.02
C ILE A 69 -8.13 12.66 10.47
N ASP A 70 -7.15 12.50 11.35
CA ASP A 70 -5.77 12.16 10.98
C ASP A 70 -5.58 10.67 10.65
N GLU A 71 -6.25 9.80 11.41
CA GLU A 71 -6.30 8.34 11.20
C GLU A 71 -7.01 8.00 9.88
N GLU A 72 -8.19 8.59 9.66
CA GLU A 72 -9.02 8.35 8.47
C GLU A 72 -8.64 9.24 7.27
N LYS A 73 -7.59 10.08 7.39
CA LYS A 73 -7.08 10.99 6.36
C LYS A 73 -8.18 11.87 5.72
N LEU A 74 -9.13 12.35 6.52
CA LEU A 74 -10.36 13.02 6.04
C LEU A 74 -10.13 14.44 5.53
N MET A 75 -9.05 15.09 5.96
CA MET A 75 -8.69 16.41 5.46
C MET A 75 -7.18 16.64 5.48
N PRO A 76 -6.64 17.42 4.53
CA PRO A 76 -5.23 17.80 4.54
C PRO A 76 -4.86 18.61 5.79
N PRO A 77 -3.65 18.46 6.33
CA PRO A 77 -3.22 19.20 7.52
C PRO A 77 -3.30 20.72 7.35
N VAL A 78 -3.05 21.23 6.15
CA VAL A 78 -3.19 22.65 5.82
C VAL A 78 -4.64 23.12 6.01
N SER A 79 -5.62 22.30 5.61
CA SER A 79 -7.04 22.61 5.81
C SER A 79 -7.40 22.63 7.29
N VAL A 80 -6.81 21.76 8.12
CA VAL A 80 -7.02 21.76 9.58
C VAL A 80 -6.55 23.08 10.17
N VAL A 81 -5.32 23.48 9.82
CA VAL A 81 -4.73 24.74 10.30
C VAL A 81 -5.57 25.93 9.85
N GLN A 82 -6.07 25.94 8.61
CA GLN A 82 -6.95 27.01 8.13
C GLN A 82 -8.25 27.10 8.94
N VAL A 83 -8.90 25.98 9.25
CA VAL A 83 -10.13 25.95 10.07
C VAL A 83 -9.86 26.51 11.47
N LEU A 84 -8.74 26.12 12.08
CA LEU A 84 -8.37 26.54 13.43
C LEU A 84 -7.88 28.00 13.49
N SER A 85 -7.24 28.48 12.43
CA SER A 85 -6.69 29.85 12.36
C SER A 85 -7.74 30.90 12.03
N ARG A 86 -8.78 30.57 11.25
CA ARG A 86 -9.81 31.53 10.79
C ARG A 86 -10.56 32.21 11.92
N ASN A 87 -10.78 31.51 13.02
CA ASN A 87 -11.65 32.00 14.08
C ASN A 87 -10.89 32.61 15.26
N SER A 88 -9.54 32.72 15.22
CA SER A 88 -8.69 33.23 16.33
C SER A 88 -9.01 32.63 17.72
N VAL A 89 -9.66 31.46 17.71
CA VAL A 89 -10.25 30.77 18.86
C VAL A 89 -9.34 29.64 19.32
N ALA A 90 -8.64 28.98 18.40
CA ALA A 90 -7.78 27.86 18.71
C ALA A 90 -6.54 28.32 19.50
N SER A 91 -6.37 27.79 20.71
CA SER A 91 -5.12 27.96 21.44
C SER A 91 -3.97 27.40 20.60
N VAL A 92 -2.95 28.22 20.32
CA VAL A 92 -1.74 27.84 19.58
C VAL A 92 -1.13 26.55 20.13
N GLY A 93 -1.30 26.26 21.43
CA GLY A 93 -0.86 25.02 22.07
C GLY A 93 -1.51 23.74 21.51
N LEU A 94 -2.84 23.73 21.31
CA LEU A 94 -3.55 22.54 20.82
C LEU A 94 -3.13 22.18 19.40
N VAL A 95 -3.00 23.18 18.53
CA VAL A 95 -2.57 22.99 17.14
C VAL A 95 -1.10 22.60 17.07
N LYS A 96 -0.25 23.19 17.92
CA LYS A 96 1.19 22.91 17.96
C LYS A 96 1.47 21.46 18.35
N GLU A 97 0.83 20.95 19.41
CA GLU A 97 1.00 19.55 19.83
C GLU A 97 0.62 18.58 18.71
N TRP A 98 -0.55 18.79 18.10
CA TRP A 98 -1.04 17.95 17.01
C TRP A 98 -0.12 18.02 15.77
N LEU A 99 0.28 19.23 15.35
CA LEU A 99 1.14 19.42 14.18
C LEU A 99 2.53 18.80 14.40
N MET A 100 3.10 18.93 15.60
CA MET A 100 4.39 18.30 15.94
C MET A 100 4.30 16.78 15.89
N SER A 101 3.21 16.20 16.42
CA SER A 101 2.97 14.75 16.34
C SER A 101 2.87 14.29 14.89
N ARG A 102 2.14 15.03 14.05
CA ARG A 102 1.96 14.69 12.63
C ARG A 102 3.26 14.80 11.83
N ILE A 103 4.04 15.85 12.04
CA ILE A 103 5.35 16.02 11.39
C ILE A 103 6.29 14.89 11.78
N LYS A 104 6.29 14.47 13.05
CA LYS A 104 7.09 13.35 13.52
C LYS A 104 6.68 12.04 12.83
N SER A 105 5.39 11.71 12.83
CA SER A 105 4.86 10.51 12.17
C SER A 105 5.18 10.48 10.67
N ALA A 106 5.01 11.61 9.97
CA ALA A 106 5.32 11.70 8.55
C ALA A 106 6.82 11.50 8.26
N ARG A 107 7.71 12.00 9.13
CA ARG A 107 9.16 11.76 9.00
C ARG A 107 9.52 10.29 9.25
N GLU A 108 8.86 9.63 10.19
CA GLU A 108 9.05 8.20 10.46
C GLU A 108 8.59 7.32 9.29
N GLU A 109 7.47 7.69 8.65
CA GLU A 109 6.98 7.05 7.43
C GLU A 109 7.99 7.20 6.29
N VAL A 110 8.49 8.42 6.04
CA VAL A 110 9.50 8.69 5.02
C VAL A 110 10.80 7.92 5.27
N ASP A 111 11.29 7.85 6.51
CA ASP A 111 12.50 7.10 6.86
C ASP A 111 12.31 5.59 6.63
N THR A 112 11.14 5.07 6.97
CA THR A 112 10.78 3.66 6.72
C THR A 112 10.75 3.36 5.23
N ASP A 113 10.09 4.20 4.44
CA ASP A 113 10.04 4.06 2.98
C ASP A 113 11.44 4.13 2.35
N GLN A 114 12.29 5.05 2.80
CA GLN A 114 13.67 5.16 2.32
C GLN A 114 14.48 3.89 2.59
N LYS A 115 14.31 3.28 3.77
CA LYS A 115 14.96 2.00 4.12
C LYS A 115 14.45 0.85 3.24
N LEU A 116 13.15 0.78 2.97
CA LEU A 116 12.58 -0.22 2.08
C LEU A 116 13.10 -0.06 0.65
N ILE A 117 13.16 1.18 0.13
CA ILE A 117 13.72 1.47 -1.19
C ILE A 117 15.18 1.03 -1.28
N ALA A 118 15.99 1.33 -0.26
CA ALA A 118 17.40 0.92 -0.22
C ALA A 118 17.55 -0.61 -0.21
N SER A 119 16.72 -1.31 0.57
CA SER A 119 16.69 -2.77 0.62
C SER A 119 16.33 -3.37 -0.74
N TYR A 120 15.26 -2.89 -1.38
CA TYR A 120 14.83 -3.38 -2.69
C TYR A 120 15.85 -3.11 -3.78
N ARG A 121 16.54 -1.95 -3.76
CA ARG A 121 17.62 -1.67 -4.70
C ARG A 121 18.78 -2.63 -4.54
N THR A 122 19.21 -2.87 -3.30
CA THR A 122 20.32 -3.80 -3.00
C THR A 122 19.98 -5.22 -3.44
N GLU A 123 18.75 -5.67 -3.15
CA GLU A 123 18.28 -6.99 -3.60
C GLU A 123 18.20 -7.08 -5.12
N THR A 124 17.69 -6.04 -5.79
CA THR A 124 17.61 -5.99 -7.25
C THR A 124 19.00 -6.07 -7.88
N GLU A 125 19.97 -5.30 -7.38
CA GLU A 125 21.36 -5.35 -7.85
C GLU A 125 21.97 -6.74 -7.65
N ALA A 126 21.75 -7.37 -6.49
CA ALA A 126 22.22 -8.72 -6.22
C ALA A 126 21.59 -9.75 -7.18
N LYS A 127 20.29 -9.64 -7.48
CA LYS A 127 19.61 -10.51 -8.44
C LYS A 127 20.10 -10.29 -9.87
N LEU A 128 20.36 -9.05 -10.27
CA LEU A 128 20.91 -8.75 -11.60
C LEU A 128 22.31 -9.32 -11.78
N ARG A 129 23.18 -9.19 -10.77
CA ARG A 129 24.50 -9.85 -10.78
C ARG A 129 24.37 -11.36 -10.87
N GLN A 130 23.44 -11.95 -10.12
CA GLN A 130 23.17 -13.39 -10.19
C GLN A 130 22.71 -13.81 -11.61
N VAL A 131 21.90 -12.99 -12.29
CA VAL A 131 21.49 -13.26 -13.69
C VAL A 131 22.68 -13.18 -14.63
N GLU A 132 23.55 -12.18 -14.48
CA GLU A 132 24.76 -12.01 -15.29
C GLU A 132 25.70 -13.22 -15.13
N GLU A 133 26.01 -13.61 -13.90
CA GLU A 133 26.83 -14.79 -13.59
C GLU A 133 26.25 -16.11 -14.13
N LEU A 134 24.92 -16.23 -14.17
CA LEU A 134 24.23 -17.42 -14.67
C LEU A 134 24.08 -17.45 -16.20
N SER A 135 24.13 -16.29 -16.85
CA SER A 135 23.93 -16.14 -18.30
C SER A 135 25.25 -16.15 -19.07
N ASP A 136 26.38 -16.00 -18.38
CA ASP A 136 27.71 -15.98 -18.98
C ASP A 136 28.12 -17.38 -19.48
N PRO A 137 28.23 -17.58 -20.81
CA PRO A 137 28.61 -18.87 -21.39
C PRO A 137 30.11 -19.17 -21.25
N ASP A 138 30.94 -18.16 -20.98
CA ASP A 138 32.41 -18.26 -20.95
C ASP A 138 32.96 -18.54 -19.54
N HIS A 139 32.13 -18.43 -18.51
CA HIS A 139 32.49 -18.72 -17.11
C HIS A 139 31.85 -20.02 -16.61
N PRO A 140 32.53 -21.18 -16.70
CA PRO A 140 31.99 -22.45 -16.25
C PRO A 140 31.85 -22.48 -14.73
N ARG A 141 30.66 -22.89 -14.26
CA ARG A 141 30.37 -23.00 -12.83
C ARG A 141 30.82 -24.35 -12.27
N VAL A 142 31.57 -24.32 -11.15
CA VAL A 142 32.02 -25.53 -10.46
C VAL A 142 30.98 -25.99 -9.43
N PHE A 143 30.50 -27.22 -9.57
CA PHE A 143 29.58 -27.84 -8.63
C PHE A 143 30.33 -28.66 -7.58
N HIS A 144 30.23 -28.24 -6.31
CA HIS A 144 30.85 -28.92 -5.17
C HIS A 144 29.88 -29.86 -4.44
N VAL A 145 28.68 -30.07 -4.98
CA VAL A 145 27.61 -30.80 -4.31
C VAL A 145 27.87 -32.30 -4.40
N THR A 146 27.95 -32.95 -3.24
CA THR A 146 28.25 -34.37 -3.11
C THR A 146 27.04 -35.23 -2.74
N GLN A 147 25.84 -34.64 -2.69
CA GLN A 147 24.60 -35.32 -2.30
C GLN A 147 23.48 -35.07 -3.32
N CYS A 148 22.69 -36.11 -3.59
CA CYS A 148 21.55 -36.03 -4.48
C CYS A 148 20.37 -35.31 -3.80
N SER A 149 19.84 -34.25 -4.40
CA SER A 149 18.74 -33.47 -3.82
C SER A 149 17.40 -34.22 -3.75
N ALA A 150 17.27 -35.38 -4.42
CA ALA A 150 16.07 -36.22 -4.36
C ALA A 150 16.15 -37.34 -3.30
N CYS A 151 17.25 -38.08 -3.24
CA CYS A 151 17.39 -39.24 -2.34
C CYS A 151 18.32 -39.00 -1.14
N GLN A 152 18.99 -37.84 -1.08
CA GLN A 152 20.00 -37.46 -0.08
C GLN A 152 21.21 -38.40 0.02
N GLY A 153 21.32 -39.40 -0.85
CA GLY A 153 22.48 -40.27 -0.96
C GLY A 153 23.69 -39.56 -1.57
N GLY A 154 24.88 -40.11 -1.33
CA GLY A 154 26.11 -39.64 -1.97
C GLY A 154 25.97 -39.64 -3.50
N LEU A 155 26.40 -38.54 -4.13
CA LEU A 155 26.32 -38.36 -5.57
C LEU A 155 27.36 -39.26 -6.26
N ASP A 156 26.90 -40.14 -7.15
CA ASP A 156 27.74 -40.96 -8.02
C ASP A 156 27.39 -40.69 -9.49
N LEU A 157 28.32 -40.98 -10.39
CA LEU A 157 28.12 -40.79 -11.82
C LEU A 157 27.23 -41.91 -12.39
N PRO A 158 26.35 -41.62 -13.37
CA PRO A 158 26.12 -40.32 -14.01
C PRO A 158 25.24 -39.37 -13.16
N ALA A 159 25.68 -38.11 -13.06
CA ALA A 159 24.99 -37.05 -12.32
C ALA A 159 24.60 -35.89 -13.25
N VAL A 160 23.51 -35.22 -12.92
CA VAL A 160 23.01 -34.01 -13.61
C VAL A 160 23.05 -32.85 -12.63
N HIS A 161 23.65 -31.75 -13.05
CA HIS A 161 23.81 -30.54 -12.26
C HIS A 161 23.04 -29.40 -12.90
N PHE A 162 22.15 -28.76 -12.13
CA PHE A 162 21.43 -27.57 -12.57
C PHE A 162 22.16 -26.32 -12.09
N MET A 163 22.09 -25.24 -12.87
CA MET A 163 22.70 -23.94 -12.52
C MET A 163 22.12 -23.30 -11.24
N CYS A 164 21.03 -23.83 -10.69
CA CYS A 164 20.55 -23.49 -9.35
C CYS A 164 21.32 -24.18 -8.19
N ASN A 165 22.45 -24.85 -8.47
CA ASN A 165 23.26 -25.67 -7.54
C ASN A 165 22.55 -26.93 -6.99
N HIS A 166 21.42 -27.33 -7.54
CA HIS A 166 20.84 -28.64 -7.23
C HIS A 166 21.43 -29.72 -8.12
N SER A 167 21.81 -30.84 -7.50
CA SER A 167 22.46 -31.97 -8.18
C SER A 167 21.68 -33.25 -7.91
N TYR A 168 21.56 -34.09 -8.94
CA TYR A 168 20.78 -35.31 -8.87
C TYR A 168 21.51 -36.46 -9.56
N HIS A 169 21.29 -37.68 -9.11
CA HIS A 169 21.62 -38.86 -9.92
C HIS A 169 20.73 -38.86 -11.17
N GLN A 170 21.26 -39.28 -12.32
CA GLN A 170 20.44 -39.42 -13.53
C GLN A 170 19.21 -40.31 -13.32
N ARG A 171 19.35 -41.36 -12.48
CA ARG A 171 18.25 -42.27 -12.09
C ARG A 171 17.20 -41.64 -11.16
N CYS A 172 17.55 -40.57 -10.46
CA CYS A 172 16.65 -39.87 -9.53
C CYS A 172 15.90 -38.73 -10.21
N LEU A 173 16.25 -38.40 -11.46
CA LEU A 173 15.51 -37.45 -12.27
C LEU A 173 14.46 -38.18 -13.12
N PRO A 174 13.23 -37.67 -13.19
CA PRO A 174 12.28 -38.02 -14.25
C PRO A 174 12.92 -37.89 -15.64
N GLN A 175 12.49 -38.73 -16.59
CA GLN A 175 13.04 -38.71 -17.94
C GLN A 175 12.78 -37.34 -18.61
N ASN A 176 13.81 -36.77 -19.24
CA ASN A 176 13.76 -35.57 -20.08
C ASN A 176 13.47 -34.22 -19.38
N GLU A 177 13.78 -34.09 -18.09
CA GLU A 177 13.56 -32.82 -17.39
C GLU A 177 14.66 -31.78 -17.70
N THR A 178 14.26 -30.67 -18.32
CA THR A 178 15.13 -29.53 -18.66
C THR A 178 15.30 -28.56 -17.50
N GLU A 179 14.60 -28.78 -16.39
CA GLU A 179 14.58 -27.90 -15.23
C GLU A 179 14.70 -28.64 -13.91
N CYS A 180 15.19 -27.95 -12.88
CA CYS A 180 15.35 -28.52 -11.55
C CYS A 180 13.97 -28.75 -10.90
N PRO A 181 13.63 -29.98 -10.45
CA PRO A 181 12.32 -30.27 -9.85
C PRO A 181 12.00 -29.44 -8.60
N ASN A 182 13.01 -29.16 -7.76
CA ASN A 182 12.82 -28.35 -6.56
C ASN A 182 12.46 -26.90 -6.90
N CYS A 183 13.23 -26.28 -7.80
CA CYS A 183 13.00 -24.89 -8.21
C CYS A 183 11.74 -24.73 -9.06
N ALA A 184 11.42 -25.73 -9.90
CA ALA A 184 10.18 -25.74 -10.69
C ALA A 184 8.94 -25.72 -9.77
N ARG A 185 8.97 -26.48 -8.66
CA ARG A 185 7.90 -26.47 -7.66
C ARG A 185 7.85 -25.13 -6.91
N GLU A 186 8.99 -24.63 -6.45
CA GLU A 186 9.08 -23.39 -5.68
C GLU A 186 8.62 -22.17 -6.51
N HIS A 187 8.99 -22.11 -7.78
CA HIS A 187 8.64 -21.01 -8.67
C HIS A 187 7.38 -21.24 -9.51
N GLY A 188 6.67 -22.36 -9.32
CA GLY A 188 5.48 -22.70 -10.09
C GLY A 188 4.37 -21.65 -9.98
N ILE A 189 4.11 -21.14 -8.77
CA ILE A 189 3.12 -20.08 -8.53
C ILE A 189 3.52 -18.79 -9.25
N ILE A 190 4.80 -18.40 -9.18
CA ILE A 190 5.29 -17.17 -9.81
C ILE A 190 5.17 -17.26 -11.33
N ARG A 191 5.45 -18.43 -11.91
CA ARG A 191 5.28 -18.67 -13.35
C ARG A 191 3.82 -18.61 -13.78
N GLU A 192 2.91 -19.19 -13.01
CA GLU A 192 1.47 -19.13 -13.31
C GLU A 192 0.94 -17.69 -13.22
N ILE A 193 1.38 -16.93 -12.20
CA ILE A 193 1.07 -15.50 -12.09
C ILE A 193 1.59 -14.75 -13.31
N ARG A 194 2.84 -14.96 -13.71
CA ARG A 194 3.40 -14.33 -14.92
C ARG A 194 2.61 -14.69 -16.17
N ARG A 195 2.30 -15.97 -16.38
CA ARG A 195 1.51 -16.43 -17.53
C ARG A 195 0.12 -15.80 -17.57
N ASN A 196 -0.57 -15.73 -16.43
CA ASN A 196 -1.87 -15.07 -16.36
C ASN A 196 -1.76 -13.57 -16.64
N ASN A 197 -0.73 -12.92 -16.10
CA ASN A 197 -0.44 -11.51 -16.36
C ASN A 197 -0.16 -11.24 -17.84
N GLU A 198 0.61 -12.10 -18.51
CA GLU A 198 0.87 -12.01 -19.96
C GLU A 198 -0.43 -12.14 -20.77
N ARG A 199 -1.29 -13.11 -20.44
CA ARG A 199 -2.60 -13.27 -21.10
C ARG A 199 -3.52 -12.06 -20.91
N LEU A 200 -3.42 -11.39 -19.77
CA LEU A 200 -4.18 -10.17 -19.47
C LEU A 200 -3.57 -8.94 -20.16
N ALA A 201 -2.27 -8.92 -20.42
CA ALA A 201 -1.63 -7.84 -21.17
C ALA A 201 -2.20 -7.71 -22.60
N ASP A 202 -2.59 -8.82 -23.23
CA ASP A 202 -3.24 -8.81 -24.55
C ASP A 202 -4.70 -8.32 -24.52
N GLN A 203 -5.31 -8.19 -23.32
CA GLN A 203 -6.72 -7.86 -23.15
C GLN A 203 -6.93 -6.37 -22.84
N HIS A 204 -6.42 -5.50 -23.72
CA HIS A 204 -6.46 -4.05 -23.56
C HIS A 204 -7.88 -3.49 -23.37
N GLU A 205 -8.89 -4.06 -24.05
CA GLU A 205 -10.28 -3.59 -23.91
C GLU A 205 -10.87 -3.85 -22.52
N LEU A 206 -10.55 -5.02 -21.94
CA LEU A 206 -10.97 -5.36 -20.58
C LEU A 206 -10.29 -4.43 -19.57
N PHE A 207 -9.00 -4.18 -19.73
CA PHE A 207 -8.28 -3.22 -18.89
C PHE A 207 -8.88 -1.81 -18.98
N LEU A 208 -9.21 -1.32 -20.18
CA LEU A 208 -9.85 -0.01 -20.33
C LEU A 208 -11.24 0.04 -19.68
N SER A 209 -11.99 -1.06 -19.69
CA SER A 209 -13.27 -1.14 -18.96
C SER A 209 -13.06 -1.10 -17.44
N GLU A 210 -12.09 -1.85 -16.91
CA GLU A 210 -11.73 -1.84 -15.49
C GLU A 210 -11.26 -0.45 -15.03
N VAL A 211 -10.48 0.26 -15.85
CA VAL A 211 -10.02 1.62 -15.55
C VAL A 211 -11.17 2.63 -15.57
N ARG A 212 -12.17 2.48 -16.45
CA ARG A 212 -13.35 3.35 -16.46
C ARG A 212 -14.19 3.19 -15.19
N GLU A 213 -14.25 1.99 -14.62
CA GLU A 213 -15.02 1.69 -13.42
C GLU A 213 -14.23 1.95 -12.12
N GLY A 214 -12.97 1.52 -12.07
CA GLY A 214 -12.12 1.53 -10.87
C GLY A 214 -11.08 2.64 -10.82
N GLY A 215 -10.97 3.49 -11.84
CA GLY A 215 -10.09 4.65 -11.86
C GLY A 215 -8.61 4.31 -11.64
N PHE A 216 -7.96 5.01 -10.71
CA PHE A 216 -6.53 4.88 -10.45
C PHE A 216 -6.13 3.54 -9.81
N ASP A 217 -7.00 2.93 -9.01
CA ASP A 217 -6.72 1.63 -8.38
C ASP A 217 -6.64 0.52 -9.43
N ALA A 218 -7.55 0.54 -10.41
CA ALA A 218 -7.50 -0.35 -11.56
C ALA A 218 -6.24 -0.10 -12.41
N LEU A 219 -5.86 1.17 -12.63
CA LEU A 219 -4.64 1.54 -13.36
C LEU A 219 -3.37 1.03 -12.67
N SER A 220 -3.23 1.23 -11.37
CA SER A 220 -2.07 0.77 -10.59
C SER A 220 -1.99 -0.76 -10.53
N THR A 221 -3.15 -1.42 -10.45
CA THR A 221 -3.25 -2.89 -10.52
C THR A 221 -2.83 -3.40 -11.90
N GLY A 222 -3.29 -2.77 -12.99
CA GLY A 222 -2.86 -3.12 -14.35
C GLY A 222 -1.37 -2.91 -14.58
N PHE A 223 -0.80 -1.81 -14.06
CA PHE A 223 0.64 -1.55 -14.12
C PHE A 223 1.44 -2.63 -13.38
N SER A 224 1.04 -3.01 -12.16
CA SER A 224 1.73 -4.06 -11.40
C SER A 224 1.64 -5.46 -12.05
N ARG A 225 0.60 -5.71 -12.85
CA ARG A 225 0.47 -6.91 -13.69
C ARG A 225 1.25 -6.84 -15.00
N GLY A 226 1.89 -5.71 -15.32
CA GLY A 226 2.69 -5.58 -16.54
C GLY A 226 1.87 -5.38 -17.81
N VAL A 227 0.59 -4.99 -17.72
CA VAL A 227 -0.26 -4.67 -18.88
C VAL A 227 0.33 -3.53 -19.73
N LEU A 228 1.13 -2.65 -19.09
CA LEU A 228 1.78 -1.50 -19.72
C LEU A 228 3.27 -1.72 -20.05
N ASN A 229 3.78 -2.95 -19.92
CA ASN A 229 5.20 -3.24 -20.11
C ASN A 229 5.53 -3.26 -21.62
N LEU A 230 5.88 -2.09 -22.16
CA LEU A 230 6.16 -1.82 -23.58
C LEU A 230 7.42 -2.50 -24.14
N SER A 231 8.15 -3.29 -23.35
CA SER A 231 9.41 -3.93 -23.74
C SER A 231 9.26 -5.17 -24.64
N ARG A 232 8.05 -5.51 -25.10
CA ARG A 232 7.81 -6.70 -25.95
C ARG A 232 7.48 -6.43 -27.42
N VAL A 233 7.27 -5.16 -27.82
CA VAL A 233 6.87 -4.86 -29.20
C VAL A 233 8.06 -4.78 -30.16
N GLU A 234 9.31 -4.67 -29.68
CA GLU A 234 10.48 -4.50 -30.56
C GLU A 234 11.27 -5.79 -30.88
N GLU A 235 11.02 -6.93 -30.22
CA GLU A 235 11.70 -8.21 -30.56
C GLU A 235 10.99 -9.04 -31.65
N ALA A 236 9.78 -8.64 -32.10
CA ALA A 236 9.04 -9.34 -33.16
C ALA A 236 9.23 -8.72 -34.56
N GLY A 237 10.14 -7.74 -34.71
CA GLY A 237 10.29 -6.91 -35.91
C GLY A 237 11.62 -7.01 -36.66
N SER A 238 12.46 -8.02 -36.38
CA SER A 238 13.70 -8.23 -37.14
C SER A 238 14.05 -9.71 -37.26
N SER A 239 13.52 -10.33 -38.32
CA SER A 239 14.06 -11.52 -38.99
C SER A 239 13.72 -11.42 -40.47
#